data_AF-M0QQE3-F1
#
_entry.id   AF-M0QQE3-F1
#
_cell.length_a   1.000
_cell.length_b   1.000
_cell.length_c   1.000
_cell.angle_alpha   90.00
_cell.angle_beta   90.00
_cell.angle_gamma   90.00
#
_symmetry.space_group_name_H-M   'P 1'
#
loop_
_entity.id
_entity.type
_entity.pdbx_description
1 polymer ?
#
loop_
_entity_poly.entity_id
_entity_poly.type
_entity_poly.pdbx_seq_one_letter_code
_entity_poly.pdbx_strand_id
1 'polypeptide(L)'
;MRTEVEIVAEPGRSPRFRSVGGLAVRRTGAHTVHLIGTAATPLGGDLVTVDVRVHPGARLTMRSVAATIALPALDRADSEIRWHIEVGAGARLVVEPEPTIVAADAVLRTTTELHADPGSDVSVAEHVQLGRTLERDGDARDALWEGALHVDIGSAPVLRHRLRMSAADARPRGLSSTFRHPEHRPDAVSPTDLVGRMTLAGGGSLTTSIADTATAARRLRDELDVPLVGGTSR
;
A
#
# COMPACT_ATOMS: atom_id res chain seq x y z
N MET A 1 -17.28 -10.83 -7.21
CA MET A 1 -17.54 -9.58 -7.95
C MET A 1 -16.24 -9.09 -8.60
N ARG A 2 -16.31 -8.35 -9.70
CA ARG A 2 -15.14 -7.70 -10.29
C ARG A 2 -15.25 -6.18 -10.08
N THR A 3 -14.23 -5.62 -9.45
CA THR A 3 -14.09 -4.17 -9.24
C THR A 3 -12.91 -3.70 -10.07
N GLU A 4 -13.12 -2.66 -10.87
CA GLU A 4 -12.06 -2.07 -11.70
C GLU A 4 -12.04 -0.57 -11.48
N VAL A 5 -10.85 -0.03 -11.25
CA VAL A 5 -10.58 1.39 -11.09
C VAL A 5 -9.45 1.75 -12.05
N GLU A 6 -9.69 2.73 -12.91
CA GLU A 6 -8.67 3.31 -13.78
C GLU A 6 -8.49 4.77 -13.40
N ILE A 7 -7.24 5.22 -13.20
CA ILE A 7 -6.89 6.60 -12.90
C ILE A 7 -5.76 7.05 -13.83
N VAL A 8 -5.96 8.16 -14.52
CA VAL A 8 -4.98 8.76 -15.44
C VAL A 8 -4.71 10.20 -15.03
N ALA A 9 -3.43 10.53 -14.84
CA ALA A 9 -2.95 11.89 -14.56
C ALA A 9 -2.07 12.40 -15.70
N GLU A 10 -2.35 13.61 -16.18
CA GLU A 10 -1.67 14.28 -17.29
C GLU A 10 -1.26 15.70 -16.90
N PRO A 11 -0.16 16.24 -17.44
CA PRO A 11 0.23 17.62 -17.18
C PRO A 11 -0.85 18.61 -17.70
N GLY A 12 -1.10 19.67 -16.94
CA GLY A 12 -2.05 20.71 -17.32
C GLY A 12 -3.53 20.32 -17.24
N ARG A 13 -3.86 19.13 -16.72
CA ARG A 13 -5.25 18.65 -16.59
C ARG A 13 -5.50 18.04 -15.22
N SER A 14 -6.77 18.01 -14.83
CA SER A 14 -7.20 17.27 -13.64
C SER A 14 -7.14 15.76 -13.88
N PRO A 15 -6.89 14.94 -12.85
CA PRO A 15 -6.94 13.49 -12.97
C PRO A 15 -8.30 13.00 -13.51
N ARG A 16 -8.24 12.08 -14.46
CA ARG A 16 -9.41 11.38 -15.03
C ARG A 16 -9.49 10.01 -14.38
N PHE A 17 -10.70 9.50 -14.20
CA PHE A 17 -10.89 8.19 -13.62
C PHE A 17 -12.20 7.55 -14.07
N ARG A 18 -12.19 6.22 -14.06
CA ARG A 18 -13.36 5.36 -14.25
C ARG A 18 -13.36 4.33 -13.12
N SER A 19 -14.55 3.97 -12.65
CA SER A 19 -14.68 2.92 -11.64
C SER A 19 -15.97 2.12 -11.85
N VAL A 20 -15.88 0.81 -11.65
CA VAL A 20 -17.02 -0.11 -11.63
C VAL A 20 -16.86 -1.08 -10.46
N GLY A 21 -17.97 -1.56 -9.90
CA GLY A 21 -17.97 -2.47 -8.76
C GLY A 21 -17.95 -1.74 -7.41
N GLY A 22 -17.20 -2.28 -6.45
CA GLY A 22 -17.24 -1.91 -5.03
C GLY A 22 -16.35 -0.74 -4.62
N LEU A 23 -15.66 -0.10 -5.56
CA LEU A 23 -14.86 1.09 -5.34
C LEU A 23 -15.32 2.23 -6.26
N ALA A 24 -15.29 3.45 -5.74
CA ALA A 24 -15.42 4.69 -6.49
C ALA A 24 -14.20 5.60 -6.27
N VAL A 25 -13.99 6.52 -7.21
CA VAL A 25 -12.94 7.55 -7.11
C VAL A 25 -13.58 8.94 -6.96
N ARG A 26 -13.02 9.74 -6.06
CA ARG A 26 -13.37 11.16 -5.90
C ARG A 26 -12.14 12.02 -6.02
N ARG A 27 -12.21 13.04 -6.87
CA ARG A 27 -11.22 14.12 -6.90
C ARG A 27 -11.45 15.04 -5.71
N THR A 28 -10.41 15.26 -4.92
CA THR A 28 -10.45 16.11 -3.72
C THR A 28 -9.40 17.21 -3.73
N GLY A 29 -8.64 17.35 -4.82
CA GLY A 29 -7.67 18.40 -5.04
C GLY A 29 -7.24 18.45 -6.50
N ALA A 30 -6.38 19.41 -6.86
CA ALA A 30 -5.91 19.60 -8.24
C ALA A 30 -5.26 18.33 -8.81
N HIS A 31 -4.49 17.63 -7.97
CA HIS A 31 -3.77 16.39 -8.30
C HIS A 31 -4.09 15.26 -7.32
N THR A 32 -5.18 15.39 -6.55
CA THR A 32 -5.48 14.47 -5.45
C THR A 32 -6.80 13.76 -5.69
N VAL A 33 -6.76 12.43 -5.58
CA VAL A 33 -7.95 11.58 -5.62
C VAL A 33 -8.01 10.70 -4.37
N HIS A 34 -9.23 10.35 -3.98
CA HIS A 34 -9.48 9.38 -2.92
C HIS A 34 -10.30 8.21 -3.47
N LEU A 35 -9.89 7.01 -3.12
CA LEU A 35 -10.65 5.78 -3.28
C LEU A 35 -11.70 5.69 -2.15
N ILE A 36 -12.91 5.30 -2.52
CA ILE A 36 -14.04 5.19 -1.61
C ILE A 36 -14.71 3.83 -1.81
N GLY A 37 -14.86 3.07 -0.74
CA GLY A 37 -15.69 1.87 -0.73
C GLY A 37 -17.16 2.23 -0.97
N THR A 38 -17.77 1.63 -1.98
CA THR A 38 -19.21 1.79 -2.29
C THR A 38 -20.03 0.56 -1.92
N ALA A 39 -19.37 -0.55 -1.63
CA ALA A 39 -19.95 -1.80 -1.15
C ALA A 39 -18.97 -2.50 -0.20
N ALA A 40 -19.41 -3.58 0.45
CA ALA A 40 -18.49 -4.50 1.11
C ALA A 40 -17.61 -5.15 0.04
N THR A 41 -16.32 -4.80 0.02
CA THR A 41 -15.37 -5.26 -0.99
C THR A 41 -13.95 -5.15 -0.43
N PRO A 42 -13.11 -6.19 -0.56
CA PRO A 42 -13.41 -7.47 -1.21
C PRO A 42 -14.20 -8.43 -0.30
N LEU A 43 -15.19 -9.12 -0.86
CA LEU A 43 -15.74 -10.36 -0.32
C LEU A 43 -15.07 -11.56 -0.99
N GLY A 44 -15.05 -12.71 -0.33
CA GLY A 44 -14.58 -13.98 -0.90
C GLY A 44 -15.02 -14.19 -2.36
N GLY A 45 -14.04 -14.37 -3.23
CA GLY A 45 -14.19 -14.48 -4.67
C GLY A 45 -14.12 -13.17 -5.46
N ASP A 46 -13.90 -12.05 -4.79
CA ASP A 46 -13.71 -10.77 -5.44
C ASP A 46 -12.31 -10.63 -6.05
N LEU A 47 -12.29 -9.95 -7.19
CA LEU A 47 -11.07 -9.40 -7.79
C LEU A 47 -11.23 -7.89 -7.90
N VAL A 48 -10.33 -7.17 -7.26
CA VAL A 48 -10.18 -5.71 -7.39
C VAL A 48 -8.96 -5.42 -8.24
N THR A 49 -9.12 -4.64 -9.30
CA THR A 49 -8.00 -4.16 -10.14
C THR A 49 -7.97 -2.65 -10.12
N VAL A 50 -6.80 -2.09 -9.82
CA VAL A 50 -6.56 -0.65 -9.79
C VAL A 50 -5.41 -0.31 -10.74
N ASP A 51 -5.74 0.28 -11.87
CA ASP A 51 -4.81 0.71 -12.90
C ASP A 51 -4.55 2.21 -12.76
N VAL A 52 -3.28 2.58 -12.59
CA VAL A 52 -2.84 3.96 -12.39
C VAL A 52 -1.80 4.33 -13.42
N ARG A 53 -2.07 5.36 -14.22
CA ARG A 53 -1.11 5.92 -15.18
C ARG A 53 -0.83 7.37 -14.86
N VAL A 54 0.42 7.69 -14.57
CA VAL A 54 0.89 9.06 -14.38
C VAL A 54 1.81 9.41 -15.53
N HIS A 55 1.30 10.19 -16.49
CA HIS A 55 2.05 10.58 -17.67
C HIS A 55 3.25 11.48 -17.34
N PRO A 56 4.23 11.60 -18.25
CA PRO A 56 5.41 12.43 -18.04
C PRO A 56 5.08 13.84 -17.53
N GLY A 57 5.81 14.28 -16.51
CA GLY A 57 5.63 15.59 -15.85
C GLY A 57 4.32 15.77 -15.08
N ALA A 58 3.44 14.76 -15.03
CA ALA A 58 2.19 14.84 -14.26
C ALA A 58 2.42 14.59 -12.76
N ARG A 59 1.41 14.95 -11.97
CA ARG A 59 1.40 14.74 -10.52
C ARG A 59 0.12 14.04 -10.11
N LEU A 60 0.23 13.06 -9.22
CA LEU A 60 -0.91 12.37 -8.63
C LEU A 60 -0.62 12.02 -7.16
N THR A 61 -1.56 12.37 -6.29
CA THR A 61 -1.65 11.86 -4.92
C THR A 61 -2.94 11.07 -4.80
N MET A 62 -2.82 9.80 -4.41
CA MET A 62 -3.93 8.91 -4.21
C MET A 62 -4.00 8.46 -2.75
N ARG A 63 -5.19 8.56 -2.18
CA ARG A 63 -5.51 8.15 -0.80
C ARG A 63 -6.78 7.31 -0.79
N SER A 64 -7.23 6.86 0.37
CA SER A 64 -8.61 6.38 0.57
C SER A 64 -9.27 7.11 1.75
N VAL A 65 -10.60 7.07 1.83
CA VAL A 65 -11.37 7.77 2.88
C VAL A 65 -11.56 6.90 4.14
N ALA A 66 -11.35 5.59 4.04
CA ALA A 66 -11.47 4.63 5.14
C ALA A 66 -10.67 3.36 4.84
N ALA A 67 -10.52 2.52 5.87
CA ALA A 67 -9.96 1.19 5.72
C ALA A 67 -10.78 0.35 4.74
N THR A 68 -10.09 -0.40 3.88
CA THR A 68 -10.71 -1.47 3.09
C THR A 68 -10.87 -2.69 4.00
N ILE A 69 -12.01 -3.39 3.97
CA ILE A 69 -12.22 -4.58 4.80
C ILE A 69 -12.45 -5.78 3.89
N ALA A 70 -11.49 -6.70 3.88
CA ALA A 70 -11.63 -8.00 3.24
C ALA A 70 -12.40 -8.95 4.17
N LEU A 71 -13.46 -9.54 3.64
CA LEU A 71 -14.35 -10.45 4.36
C LEU A 71 -14.45 -11.79 3.62
N PRO A 72 -14.65 -12.91 4.33
CA PRO A 72 -14.97 -14.17 3.67
C PRO A 72 -16.37 -14.10 3.03
N ALA A 73 -16.60 -14.92 2.02
CA ALA A 73 -17.92 -15.34 1.58
C ALA A 73 -18.25 -16.72 2.17
N LEU A 74 -19.54 -17.12 2.13
CA LEU A 74 -20.01 -18.37 2.74
C LEU A 74 -19.26 -19.62 2.22
N ASP A 75 -18.94 -19.64 0.93
CA ASP A 75 -18.34 -20.76 0.21
C ASP A 75 -16.92 -20.46 -0.32
N ARG A 76 -16.40 -19.26 -0.05
CA ARG A 76 -15.09 -18.83 -0.54
C ARG A 76 -14.41 -17.85 0.42
N ALA A 77 -13.20 -18.17 0.83
CA ALA A 77 -12.41 -17.33 1.73
C ALA A 77 -11.51 -16.32 0.99
N ASP A 78 -11.08 -16.66 -0.24
CA ASP A 78 -10.01 -15.95 -0.93
C ASP A 78 -10.49 -14.80 -1.82
N SER A 79 -9.81 -13.67 -1.75
CA SER A 79 -10.00 -12.52 -2.63
C SER A 79 -8.65 -11.95 -3.09
N GLU A 80 -8.68 -11.15 -4.15
CA GLU A 80 -7.48 -10.56 -4.74
C GLU A 80 -7.62 -9.04 -4.95
N ILE A 81 -6.54 -8.32 -4.68
CA ILE A 81 -6.36 -6.92 -5.08
C ILE A 81 -5.10 -6.83 -5.94
N ARG A 82 -5.23 -6.26 -7.14
CA ARG A 82 -4.13 -6.06 -8.09
C ARG A 82 -3.98 -4.58 -8.39
N TRP A 83 -2.77 -4.08 -8.26
CA TRP A 83 -2.39 -2.72 -8.65
C TRP A 83 -1.43 -2.80 -9.82
N HIS A 84 -1.74 -2.10 -10.91
CA HIS A 84 -0.79 -1.85 -11.99
C HIS A 84 -0.53 -0.35 -12.06
N ILE A 85 0.72 0.04 -11.89
CA ILE A 85 1.12 1.42 -11.74
C ILE A 85 2.21 1.74 -12.76
N GLU A 86 1.95 2.72 -13.62
CA GLU A 86 2.90 3.25 -14.59
C GLU A 86 3.19 4.73 -14.31
N VAL A 87 4.48 5.08 -14.19
CA VAL A 87 4.91 6.45 -13.88
C VAL A 87 5.93 6.93 -14.90
N GLY A 88 5.59 7.97 -15.66
CA GLY A 88 6.44 8.53 -16.71
C GLY A 88 7.56 9.45 -16.21
N ALA A 89 8.44 9.84 -17.13
CA ALA A 89 9.58 10.71 -16.85
C ALA A 89 9.19 12.03 -16.18
N GLY A 90 9.90 12.40 -15.11
CA GLY A 90 9.65 13.63 -14.35
C GLY A 90 8.28 13.69 -13.66
N ALA A 91 7.52 12.59 -13.66
CA ALA A 91 6.23 12.53 -12.99
C ALA A 91 6.39 12.30 -11.48
N ARG A 92 5.37 12.69 -10.71
CA ARG A 92 5.32 12.48 -9.26
C ARG A 92 4.08 11.68 -8.87
N LEU A 93 4.27 10.58 -8.16
CA LEU A 93 3.20 9.73 -7.64
C LEU A 93 3.35 9.52 -6.13
N VAL A 94 2.27 9.74 -5.39
CA VAL A 94 2.13 9.29 -4.01
C VAL A 94 0.88 8.40 -3.90
N VAL A 95 1.05 7.15 -3.49
CA VAL A 95 -0.03 6.21 -3.16
C VAL A 95 0.05 5.90 -1.67
N GLU A 96 -0.92 6.41 -0.91
CA GLU A 96 -0.99 6.26 0.54
C GLU A 96 -2.45 6.02 0.94
N PRO A 97 -2.99 4.81 0.70
CA PRO A 97 -4.33 4.45 1.14
C PRO A 97 -4.38 4.27 2.66
N GLU A 98 -5.58 4.26 3.23
CA GLU A 98 -5.81 3.77 4.58
C GLU A 98 -5.67 2.22 4.63
N PRO A 99 -5.44 1.63 5.81
CA PRO A 99 -5.14 0.20 5.93
C PRO A 99 -6.20 -0.73 5.34
N THR A 100 -5.75 -1.87 4.83
CA THR A 100 -6.62 -3.00 4.53
C THR A 100 -6.72 -3.90 5.75
N ILE A 101 -7.93 -4.08 6.27
CA ILE A 101 -8.25 -5.01 7.34
C ILE A 101 -8.63 -6.35 6.70
N VAL A 102 -7.94 -7.42 7.06
CA VAL A 102 -8.29 -8.79 6.67
C VAL A 102 -9.02 -9.43 7.86
N ALA A 103 -10.33 -9.56 7.74
CA ALA A 103 -11.18 -10.08 8.82
C ALA A 103 -10.93 -11.58 9.06
N ALA A 104 -11.47 -12.10 10.17
CA ALA A 104 -11.48 -13.54 10.47
C ALA A 104 -11.94 -14.38 9.25
N ASP A 105 -11.29 -15.53 9.05
CA ASP A 105 -11.50 -16.47 7.95
C ASP A 105 -11.30 -15.92 6.52
N ALA A 106 -10.91 -14.64 6.34
CA ALA A 106 -10.60 -14.09 5.04
C ALA A 106 -9.17 -14.42 4.62
N VAL A 107 -9.00 -14.76 3.33
CA VAL A 107 -7.70 -14.87 2.69
C VAL A 107 -7.57 -13.76 1.66
N LEU A 108 -6.63 -12.83 1.84
CA LEU A 108 -6.42 -11.74 0.90
C LEU A 108 -5.04 -11.84 0.26
N ARG A 109 -4.99 -11.78 -1.07
CA ARG A 109 -3.75 -11.59 -1.82
C ARG A 109 -3.71 -10.21 -2.45
N THR A 110 -2.65 -9.46 -2.18
CA THR A 110 -2.38 -8.19 -2.85
C THR A 110 -1.17 -8.34 -3.76
N THR A 111 -1.25 -7.85 -4.99
CA THR A 111 -0.09 -7.72 -5.88
C THR A 111 -0.01 -6.29 -6.39
N THR A 112 1.15 -5.68 -6.26
CA THR A 112 1.45 -4.35 -6.79
C THR A 112 2.59 -4.45 -7.77
N GLU A 113 2.32 -4.10 -9.02
CA GLU A 113 3.30 -3.98 -10.09
C GLU A 113 3.50 -2.51 -10.42
N LEU A 114 4.71 -2.01 -10.18
CA LEU A 114 5.10 -0.63 -10.43
C LEU A 114 6.20 -0.60 -11.50
N HIS A 115 5.90 0.08 -12.61
CA HIS A 115 6.89 0.46 -13.62
C HIS A 115 7.05 1.97 -13.59
N ALA A 116 8.25 2.44 -13.31
CA ALA A 116 8.53 3.86 -13.19
C ALA A 116 9.75 4.27 -14.02
N ASP A 117 9.67 5.44 -14.63
CA ASP A 117 10.83 6.04 -15.29
C ASP A 117 11.93 6.39 -14.26
N PRO A 118 13.23 6.24 -14.57
CA PRO A 118 14.32 6.59 -13.65
C PRO A 118 14.30 8.04 -13.16
N GLY A 119 13.72 8.96 -13.94
CA GLY A 119 13.56 10.37 -13.58
C GLY A 119 12.26 10.70 -12.84
N SER A 120 11.48 9.70 -12.41
CA SER A 120 10.24 9.92 -11.66
C SER A 120 10.44 9.95 -10.14
N ASP A 121 9.50 10.57 -9.42
CA ASP A 121 9.43 10.60 -7.95
C ASP A 121 8.19 9.83 -7.50
N VAL A 122 8.41 8.66 -6.88
CA VAL A 122 7.37 7.70 -6.56
C VAL A 122 7.44 7.28 -5.11
N SER A 123 6.29 7.29 -4.45
CA SER A 123 6.07 6.72 -3.12
C SER A 123 4.83 5.83 -3.17
N VAL A 124 4.96 4.55 -2.84
CA VAL A 124 3.85 3.60 -2.78
C VAL A 124 3.85 2.90 -1.43
N ALA A 125 2.77 3.06 -0.68
CA ALA A 125 2.59 2.45 0.63
C ALA A 125 1.50 1.37 0.62
N GLU A 126 1.73 0.34 1.42
CA GLU A 126 0.79 -0.73 1.73
C GLU A 126 0.69 -0.87 3.25
N HIS A 127 -0.54 -0.83 3.77
CA HIS A 127 -0.82 -0.93 5.19
C HIS A 127 -1.85 -2.04 5.42
N VAL A 128 -1.55 -2.97 6.32
CA VAL A 128 -2.38 -4.16 6.54
C VAL A 128 -2.62 -4.39 8.03
N GLN A 129 -3.85 -4.74 8.37
CA GLN A 129 -4.28 -5.18 9.68
C GLN A 129 -4.88 -6.58 9.56
N LEU A 130 -4.41 -7.53 10.35
CA LEU A 130 -5.10 -8.80 10.52
C LEU A 130 -6.11 -8.70 11.67
N GLY A 131 -7.35 -9.08 11.39
CA GLY A 131 -8.48 -9.06 12.32
C GLY A 131 -8.98 -7.66 12.67
N ARG A 132 -10.18 -7.61 13.26
CA ARG A 132 -10.77 -6.37 13.81
C ARG A 132 -10.61 -6.33 15.32
N THR A 133 -10.52 -5.13 15.90
CA THR A 133 -10.41 -4.93 17.36
C THR A 133 -11.55 -5.58 18.17
N LEU A 134 -12.71 -5.80 17.56
CA LEU A 134 -13.88 -6.42 18.19
C LEU A 134 -13.93 -7.95 18.07
N GLU A 135 -13.02 -8.56 17.32
CA GLU A 135 -12.92 -10.02 17.22
C GLU A 135 -12.22 -10.53 18.47
N ARG A 136 -12.87 -11.43 19.22
CA ARG A 136 -12.34 -11.91 20.50
C ARG A 136 -11.07 -12.72 20.25
N ASP A 137 -10.17 -12.78 21.24
CA ASP A 137 -9.06 -13.73 21.20
C ASP A 137 -9.63 -15.16 21.08
N GLY A 138 -9.47 -15.76 19.90
CA GLY A 138 -10.06 -17.06 19.53
C GLY A 138 -10.99 -17.02 18.32
N ASP A 139 -11.59 -15.87 17.99
CA ASP A 139 -12.47 -15.67 16.82
C ASP A 139 -11.67 -15.43 15.53
N ALA A 140 -10.48 -14.85 15.65
CA ALA A 140 -9.57 -14.61 14.52
C ALA A 140 -8.73 -15.86 14.21
N ARG A 141 -9.38 -16.98 13.88
CA ARG A 141 -8.67 -18.07 13.21
C ARG A 141 -8.69 -17.79 11.71
N ASP A 142 -7.56 -18.06 11.07
CA ASP A 142 -7.38 -18.16 9.62
C ASP A 142 -7.42 -16.87 8.78
N ALA A 143 -7.47 -15.66 9.37
CA ALA A 143 -7.19 -14.44 8.61
C ALA A 143 -5.75 -14.49 8.06
N LEU A 144 -5.63 -14.53 6.74
CA LEU A 144 -4.36 -14.68 6.04
C LEU A 144 -4.20 -13.58 5.00
N TRP A 145 -3.04 -12.95 5.01
CA TRP A 145 -2.66 -11.98 4.00
C TRP A 145 -1.34 -12.37 3.34
N GLU A 146 -1.26 -12.22 2.02
CA GLU A 146 -0.03 -12.28 1.25
C GLU A 146 0.07 -11.04 0.34
N GLY A 147 1.15 -10.29 0.47
CA GLY A 147 1.43 -9.10 -0.34
C GLY A 147 2.67 -9.29 -1.20
N ALA A 148 2.57 -8.98 -2.48
CA ALA A 148 3.69 -8.92 -3.40
C ALA A 148 3.86 -7.51 -3.96
N LEU A 149 5.09 -6.99 -3.91
CA LEU A 149 5.48 -5.71 -4.51
C LEU A 149 6.63 -5.95 -5.49
N HIS A 150 6.34 -5.70 -6.76
CA HIS A 150 7.31 -5.75 -7.86
C HIS A 150 7.53 -4.33 -8.38
N VAL A 151 8.79 -3.88 -8.37
CA VAL A 151 9.14 -2.55 -8.86
C VAL A 151 10.25 -2.64 -9.90
N ASP A 152 9.97 -2.02 -11.04
CA ASP A 152 10.90 -1.82 -12.14
C ASP A 152 11.14 -0.32 -12.33
N ILE A 153 12.42 0.05 -12.36
CA ILE A 153 12.86 1.41 -12.66
C ILE A 153 13.58 1.40 -14.01
N GLY A 154 13.00 2.07 -15.00
CA GLY A 154 13.40 1.89 -16.40
C GLY A 154 13.22 0.43 -16.82
N SER A 155 14.29 -0.22 -17.27
CA SER A 155 14.30 -1.65 -17.61
C SER A 155 14.83 -2.56 -16.49
N ALA A 156 15.20 -2.00 -15.34
CA ALA A 156 15.86 -2.73 -14.27
C ALA A 156 14.86 -3.16 -13.18
N PRO A 157 14.82 -4.45 -12.78
CA PRO A 157 14.07 -4.88 -11.62
C PRO A 157 14.77 -4.42 -10.33
N VAL A 158 14.17 -3.47 -9.62
CA VAL A 158 14.75 -2.86 -8.41
C VAL A 158 14.26 -3.54 -7.14
N LEU A 159 13.01 -4.01 -7.13
CA LEU A 159 12.43 -4.69 -5.97
C LEU A 159 11.55 -5.87 -6.41
N ARG A 160 11.75 -7.01 -5.78
CA ARG A 160 10.84 -8.16 -5.80
C ARG A 160 10.64 -8.59 -4.35
N HIS A 161 9.53 -8.18 -3.78
CA HIS A 161 9.26 -8.32 -2.36
C HIS A 161 7.96 -9.09 -2.16
N ARG A 162 7.96 -10.03 -1.21
CA ARG A 162 6.76 -10.74 -0.80
C ARG A 162 6.75 -10.90 0.71
N LEU A 163 5.60 -10.61 1.31
CA LEU A 163 5.33 -10.82 2.72
C LEU A 163 4.07 -11.67 2.88
N ARG A 164 4.04 -12.41 3.98
CA ARG A 164 2.89 -13.19 4.38
C ARG A 164 2.68 -13.01 5.87
N MET A 165 1.43 -12.78 6.27
CA MET A 165 1.04 -12.69 7.67
C MET A 165 -0.20 -13.54 7.89
N SER A 166 -0.21 -14.32 8.97
CA SER A 166 -1.35 -15.13 9.38
C SER A 166 -1.73 -14.77 10.82
N ALA A 167 -3.02 -14.65 11.09
CA ALA A 167 -3.49 -14.40 12.45
C ALA A 167 -3.19 -15.57 13.40
N ALA A 168 -2.93 -16.76 12.86
CA ALA A 168 -2.55 -17.97 13.59
C ALA A 168 -1.10 -17.95 14.09
N ASP A 169 -0.21 -17.20 13.44
CA ASP A 169 1.24 -17.22 13.70
C ASP A 169 1.66 -16.28 14.87
N ALA A 170 0.70 -15.90 15.72
CA ALA A 170 0.81 -14.92 16.82
C ALA A 170 0.94 -13.43 16.40
N ARG A 171 1.11 -12.53 17.38
CA ARG A 171 1.32 -11.08 17.18
C ARG A 171 2.74 -10.82 16.65
N PRO A 172 3.03 -9.68 15.99
CA PRO A 172 2.16 -8.52 15.68
C PRO A 172 1.12 -8.75 14.57
N ARG A 173 0.09 -7.89 14.47
CA ARG A 173 -1.02 -8.00 13.51
C ARG A 173 -1.11 -6.86 12.49
N GLY A 174 -0.34 -5.80 12.69
CA GLY A 174 -0.26 -4.64 11.82
C GLY A 174 1.05 -4.60 11.05
N LEU A 175 0.97 -4.17 9.80
CA LEU A 175 2.10 -3.97 8.89
C LEU A 175 1.94 -2.62 8.19
N SER A 176 3.06 -1.94 7.97
CA SER A 176 3.18 -0.80 7.06
C SER A 176 4.47 -0.96 6.26
N SER A 177 4.35 -1.02 4.94
CA SER A 177 5.48 -1.00 4.00
C SER A 177 5.38 0.22 3.08
N THR A 178 6.51 0.86 2.79
CA THR A 178 6.56 2.02 1.88
C THR A 178 7.79 1.95 1.03
N PHE A 179 7.60 1.84 -0.28
CA PHE A 179 8.64 2.00 -1.27
C PHE A 179 8.75 3.47 -1.67
N ARG A 180 9.99 3.98 -1.80
CA ARG A 180 10.29 5.33 -2.29
C ARG A 180 11.41 5.30 -3.33
N HIS A 181 11.24 6.02 -4.44
CA HIS A 181 12.27 6.21 -5.45
C HIS A 181 12.18 7.59 -6.13
N PRO A 182 13.29 8.34 -6.28
CA PRO A 182 14.59 8.07 -5.67
C PRO A 182 14.52 8.31 -4.14
N GLU A 183 15.42 7.68 -3.41
CA GLU A 183 15.62 7.91 -1.99
C GLU A 183 17.12 7.87 -1.70
N HIS A 184 17.59 8.79 -0.86
CA HIS A 184 19.02 8.96 -0.56
C HIS A 184 19.32 8.80 0.92
N ARG A 185 18.29 8.74 1.77
CA ARG A 185 18.47 8.47 3.19
C ARG A 185 19.08 7.07 3.37
N PRO A 186 20.07 6.92 4.27
CA PRO A 186 20.72 5.64 4.49
C PRO A 186 19.76 4.65 5.14
N ASP A 187 20.23 3.39 5.18
CA ASP A 187 19.65 2.35 5.99
C ASP A 187 19.44 2.83 7.43
N ALA A 188 18.32 2.47 8.02
CA ALA A 188 18.03 2.76 9.41
C ALA A 188 17.18 1.64 9.98
N VAL A 189 17.54 1.14 11.16
CA VAL A 189 16.79 0.09 11.85
C VAL A 189 16.63 0.55 13.29
N SER A 190 15.40 0.52 13.82
CA SER A 190 15.18 0.82 15.23
C SER A 190 15.77 -0.29 16.10
N PRO A 191 16.48 0.03 17.20
CA PRO A 191 16.99 -0.97 18.14
C PRO A 191 15.89 -1.57 19.03
N THR A 192 14.74 -0.90 19.13
CA THR A 192 13.66 -1.25 20.06
C THR A 192 12.35 -1.61 19.36
N ASP A 193 12.08 -0.96 18.24
CA ASP A 193 10.84 -1.11 17.49
C ASP A 193 11.06 -1.97 16.26
N LEU A 194 10.01 -2.65 15.83
CA LEU A 194 10.05 -3.50 14.65
C LEU A 194 9.85 -2.65 13.39
N VAL A 195 10.81 -1.77 13.10
CA VAL A 195 10.83 -0.90 11.92
C VAL A 195 12.24 -0.78 11.34
N GLY A 196 12.34 -0.85 10.01
CA GLY A 196 13.58 -0.68 9.28
C GLY A 196 13.38 -0.13 7.88
N ARG A 197 14.27 0.76 7.46
CA ARG A 197 14.44 1.28 6.10
C ARG A 197 15.69 0.67 5.50
N MET A 198 15.55 0.00 4.38
CA MET A 198 16.65 -0.60 3.62
C MET A 198 16.76 0.07 2.25
N THR A 199 17.96 0.51 1.91
CA THR A 199 18.32 1.03 0.59
C THR A 199 18.35 -0.09 -0.43
N LEU A 200 18.00 0.24 -1.67
CA LEU A 200 17.90 -0.73 -2.76
C LEU A 200 19.02 -0.47 -3.78
N ALA A 201 19.53 -1.55 -4.38
CA ALA A 201 20.66 -1.47 -5.32
C ALA A 201 20.36 -0.59 -6.55
N GLY A 202 19.10 -0.54 -6.99
CA GLY A 202 18.62 0.30 -8.09
C GLY A 202 18.27 1.74 -7.71
N GLY A 203 18.67 2.19 -6.51
CA GLY A 203 18.22 3.44 -5.91
C GLY A 203 16.86 3.30 -5.24
N GLY A 204 16.55 4.23 -4.34
CA GLY A 204 15.33 4.14 -3.55
C GLY A 204 15.50 3.36 -2.25
N SER A 205 14.40 3.19 -1.53
CA SER A 205 14.34 2.39 -0.30
C SER A 205 13.00 1.69 -0.13
N LEU A 206 13.01 0.64 0.69
CA LEU A 206 11.82 0.05 1.28
C LEU A 206 11.87 0.24 2.80
N THR A 207 10.90 0.93 3.36
CA THR A 207 10.68 1.00 4.80
C THR A 207 9.56 0.06 5.19
N THR A 208 9.80 -0.87 6.11
CA THR A 208 8.80 -1.80 6.63
C THR A 208 8.76 -1.72 8.15
N SER A 209 7.55 -1.68 8.71
CA SER A 209 7.28 -1.76 10.13
C SER A 209 6.17 -2.75 10.44
N ILE A 210 6.25 -3.41 11.59
CA ILE A 210 5.20 -4.25 12.14
C ILE A 210 4.89 -3.84 13.58
N ALA A 211 3.63 -3.92 13.98
CA ALA A 211 3.17 -3.58 15.32
C ALA A 211 1.84 -4.27 15.64
N ASP A 212 1.30 -4.11 16.84
CA ASP A 212 0.00 -4.70 17.18
C ASP A 212 -1.15 -4.20 16.30
N THR A 213 -1.03 -2.97 15.78
CA THR A 213 -2.01 -2.38 14.86
C THR A 213 -1.35 -1.76 13.64
N ALA A 214 -2.05 -1.74 12.50
CA ALA A 214 -1.57 -1.07 11.29
C ALA A 214 -1.28 0.42 11.53
N THR A 215 -2.09 1.09 12.36
CA THR A 215 -1.87 2.48 12.74
C THR A 215 -0.56 2.67 13.52
N ALA A 216 -0.27 1.77 14.48
CA ALA A 216 1.00 1.81 15.20
C ALA A 216 2.19 1.52 14.27
N ALA A 217 2.05 0.54 13.37
CA ALA A 217 3.10 0.24 12.37
C ALA A 217 3.35 1.47 11.48
N ARG A 218 2.30 2.09 10.95
CA ARG A 218 2.39 3.31 10.13
C ARG A 218 3.09 4.45 10.86
N ARG A 219 2.76 4.64 12.15
CA ARG A 219 3.40 5.63 13.01
C ARG A 219 4.90 5.36 13.18
N LEU A 220 5.31 4.12 13.46
CA LEU A 220 6.73 3.77 13.57
C LEU A 220 7.49 4.05 12.26
N ARG A 221 6.86 3.76 11.11
CA ARG A 221 7.41 4.07 9.77
C ARG A 221 7.56 5.58 9.58
N ASP A 222 6.55 6.37 9.97
CA ASP A 222 6.60 7.83 9.88
C ASP A 222 7.69 8.41 10.79
N GLU A 223 7.83 7.90 12.02
CA GLU A 223 8.85 8.32 12.98
C GLU A 223 10.27 7.99 12.49
N LEU A 224 10.49 6.83 11.84
CA LEU A 224 11.77 6.50 11.20
C LEU A 224 12.06 7.40 9.97
N ASP A 225 11.01 7.98 9.37
CA ASP A 225 11.12 8.87 8.23
C ASP A 225 11.44 10.33 8.63
N VAL A 226 11.21 10.73 9.88
CA VAL A 226 11.61 12.04 10.41
C VAL A 226 13.14 12.10 10.55
N PRO A 227 13.81 13.14 10.00
CA PRO A 227 15.24 13.34 10.23
C PRO A 227 15.48 13.45 11.74
N LEU A 228 16.44 12.68 12.27
CA LEU A 228 16.90 12.86 13.64
C LEU A 228 17.39 14.31 13.78
N VAL A 229 16.61 15.17 14.45
CA VAL A 229 17.05 16.51 14.79
C VAL A 229 18.23 16.33 15.74
N GLY A 230 19.40 16.79 15.29
CA GLY A 230 20.69 16.52 15.92
C GLY A 230 20.65 16.69 17.44
N GLY A 231 20.99 15.62 18.15
CA GLY A 231 21.43 15.73 19.53
C GLY A 231 22.70 16.57 19.55
N THR A 232 22.58 17.80 20.06
CA THR A 232 23.73 18.62 20.44
C THR A 232 24.62 17.81 21.38
N SER A 233 25.86 17.60 20.95
CA SER A 233 26.95 17.18 21.83
C SER A 233 27.02 18.12 23.03
N ARG A 234 27.02 17.58 24.24
CA ARG A 234 27.63 18.20 25.41
C ARG A 234 28.81 17.36 25.84
#